data_AF-A0A0T2MTX2-F1
#
_entry.id   AF-A0A0T2MTX2-F1
#
_cell.length_a   1.000
_cell.length_b   1.000
_cell.length_c   1.000
_cell.angle_alpha   90.00
_cell.angle_beta   90.00
_cell.angle_gamma   90.00
#
_symmetry.space_group_name_H-M   'P 1'
#
loop_
_entity.id
_entity.type
_entity.pdbx_description
1 polymer ?
#
loop_
_entity_poly.entity_id
_entity_poly.type
_entity_poly.pdbx_seq_one_letter_code
_entity_poly.pdbx_strand_id
1 'polypeptide(L)'
;MQLIDITVRDKQAHPRLAGRVTGHVRAVLVEQLGEQEQTHELTIPVWADVPEGASDADADMALMLKAADIVSRLKASLGVMPTPSEPSGPR
;
A
#
# COMPACT_ATOMS: atom_id res chain seq x y z
N MET A 1 12.06 -5.20 1.02
CA MET A 1 10.59 -5.32 1.10
C MET A 1 9.94 -5.84 -0.18
N GLN A 2 9.05 -6.83 -0.06
CA GLN A 2 8.19 -7.38 -1.12
C GLN A 2 6.72 -7.28 -0.68
N LEU A 3 5.79 -7.04 -1.63
CA LEU A 3 4.34 -7.07 -1.37
C LEU A 3 3.86 -8.48 -1.71
N ILE A 4 3.28 -9.19 -0.75
CA ILE A 4 2.87 -10.60 -0.92
C ILE A 4 1.36 -10.79 -0.98
N ASP A 5 0.59 -9.86 -0.40
CA ASP A 5 -0.88 -9.90 -0.43
C ASP A 5 -1.44 -8.48 -0.44
N ILE A 6 -2.55 -8.31 -1.16
CA ILE A 6 -3.32 -7.06 -1.20
C ILE A 6 -4.80 -7.38 -1.40
N THR A 7 -5.65 -6.88 -0.50
CA THR A 7 -7.08 -7.22 -0.49
C THR A 7 -7.91 -6.04 0.03
N VAL A 8 -9.07 -5.77 -0.58
CA VAL A 8 -10.04 -4.79 -0.07
C VAL A 8 -10.69 -5.33 1.21
N ARG A 9 -10.65 -4.55 2.29
CA ARG A 9 -11.29 -4.92 3.58
C ARG A 9 -12.73 -4.43 3.66
N ASP A 10 -12.92 -3.17 3.31
CA ASP A 10 -14.21 -2.51 3.28
C ASP A 10 -14.20 -1.46 2.18
N LYS A 11 -15.39 -1.18 1.65
CA LYS A 11 -15.63 -0.08 0.73
C LYS A 11 -17.05 0.41 0.89
N GLN A 12 -17.24 1.68 0.61
CA GLN A 12 -18.54 2.33 0.58
C GLN A 12 -18.52 3.50 -0.42
N ALA A 13 -19.69 3.88 -0.92
CA ALA A 13 -19.83 5.11 -1.68
C ALA A 13 -19.42 6.31 -0.82
N HIS A 14 -18.75 7.28 -1.43
CA HIS A 14 -18.34 8.50 -0.74
C HIS A 14 -19.58 9.32 -0.37
N PRO A 15 -19.72 9.80 0.87
CA PRO A 15 -20.98 10.39 1.38
C PRO A 15 -21.40 11.69 0.68
N ARG A 16 -20.47 12.36 0.00
CA ARG A 16 -20.68 13.68 -0.62
C ARG A 16 -20.24 13.79 -2.08
N LEU A 17 -19.57 12.77 -2.62
CA LEU A 17 -18.96 12.85 -3.95
C LEU A 17 -19.53 11.72 -4.79
N ALA A 18 -20.42 12.08 -5.72
CA ALA A 18 -21.03 11.12 -6.63
C ALA A 18 -19.96 10.46 -7.50
N GLY A 19 -20.12 9.16 -7.76
CA GLY A 19 -19.17 8.39 -8.55
C GLY A 19 -17.82 8.11 -7.85
N ARG A 20 -17.70 8.39 -6.54
CA ARG A 20 -16.49 8.06 -5.78
C ARG A 20 -16.76 6.96 -4.76
N VAL A 21 -15.84 6.02 -4.68
CA VAL A 21 -15.81 4.97 -3.65
C VAL A 21 -14.63 5.21 -2.73
N THR A 22 -14.84 5.00 -1.44
CA THR A 22 -13.82 5.06 -0.39
C THR A 22 -13.76 3.73 0.34
N GLY A 23 -12.60 3.33 0.84
CA GLY A 23 -12.47 2.11 1.61
C GLY A 23 -11.08 1.93 2.19
N HIS A 24 -10.86 0.76 2.76
CA HIS A 24 -9.56 0.34 3.25
C HIS A 24 -9.07 -0.88 2.49
N VAL A 25 -7.79 -0.87 2.14
CA VAL A 25 -7.10 -2.00 1.55
C VAL A 25 -6.06 -2.51 2.54
N ARG A 26 -6.07 -3.81 2.80
CA ARG A 26 -5.02 -4.50 3.54
C ARG A 26 -3.89 -4.82 2.57
N ALA A 27 -2.66 -4.47 2.93
CA ALA A 27 -1.46 -4.85 2.21
C ALA A 27 -0.51 -5.57 3.17
N VAL A 28 0.02 -6.72 2.76
CA VAL A 28 1.00 -7.49 3.54
C VAL A 28 2.34 -7.41 2.84
N LEU A 29 3.33 -6.86 3.54
CA LEU A 29 4.70 -6.78 3.08
C LEU A 29 5.58 -7.71 3.88
N VAL A 30 6.58 -8.28 3.20
CA VAL A 30 7.63 -9.08 3.82
C VAL A 30 8.98 -8.41 3.57
N GLU A 31 9.80 -8.33 4.60
CA GLU A 31 11.16 -7.80 4.55
C GLU A 31 12.14 -8.79 5.16
N GLN A 32 13.29 -8.96 4.50
CA GLN A 32 14.43 -9.65 5.07
C GLN A 32 15.33 -8.61 5.77
N LEU A 33 15.49 -8.73 7.09
CA LEU A 33 16.42 -7.92 7.88
C LEU A 33 17.50 -8.84 8.48
N GLY A 34 18.67 -8.87 7.83
CA GLY A 34 19.74 -9.82 8.18
C GLY A 34 19.27 -11.26 7.95
N GLU A 35 19.25 -12.07 9.01
CA GLU A 35 18.79 -13.46 8.97
C GLU A 35 17.29 -13.62 9.29
N GLN A 36 16.59 -12.55 9.67
CA GLN A 36 15.19 -12.60 10.07
C GLN A 36 14.26 -12.10 8.97
N GLU A 37 13.16 -12.82 8.77
CA GLU A 37 12.02 -12.38 7.96
C GLU A 37 11.02 -11.64 8.86
N GLN A 38 10.66 -10.41 8.48
CA GLN A 38 9.64 -9.60 9.15
C GLN A 38 8.44 -9.37 8.24
N THR A 39 7.25 -9.58 8.80
CA THR A 39 5.97 -9.37 8.11
C THR A 39 5.30 -8.11 8.64
N HIS A 40 4.94 -7.21 7.74
CA HIS A 40 4.26 -5.96 8.03
C HIS A 40 2.87 -5.97 7.39
N GLU A 41 1.83 -5.82 8.23
CA GLU A 41 0.47 -5.63 7.76
C GLU A 41 0.10 -4.14 7.82
N LEU A 42 -0.32 -3.59 6.68
CA LEU A 42 -0.76 -2.21 6.55
C LEU A 42 -2.25 -2.17 6.22
N THR A 43 -2.97 -1.24 6.84
CA THR A 43 -4.34 -0.86 6.44
C THR A 43 -4.26 0.52 5.78
N ILE A 44 -4.55 0.58 4.49
CA ILE A 44 -4.35 1.77 3.66
C ILE A 44 -5.73 2.35 3.31
N PRO A 45 -6.07 3.56 3.81
CA PRO A 45 -7.28 4.24 3.37
C PRO A 45 -7.09 4.73 1.93
N VAL A 46 -8.02 4.37 1.06
CA VAL A 46 -7.98 4.70 -0.37
C VAL A 46 -9.34 5.15 -0.88
N TRP A 47 -9.30 5.86 -2.00
CA TRP A 47 -10.49 6.22 -2.75
C TRP A 47 -10.22 6.13 -4.25
N ALA A 48 -11.28 5.88 -5.01
CA ALA A 48 -11.23 5.85 -6.46
C ALA A 48 -12.50 6.47 -7.06
N ASP A 49 -12.33 7.15 -8.18
CA ASP A 49 -13.46 7.54 -9.03
C ASP A 49 -13.85 6.35 -9.89
N VAL A 50 -15.13 6.01 -9.86
CA VAL A 50 -15.71 4.82 -10.47
C VAL A 50 -16.73 5.28 -11.52
N PRO A 51 -16.54 4.94 -12.81
CA PRO A 51 -17.48 5.29 -13.86
C PRO A 51 -18.88 4.75 -13.61
N GLU A 52 -19.89 5.42 -14.17
CA GLU A 52 -21.26 4.93 -14.14
C GLU A 52 -21.35 3.56 -14.85
N GLY A 53 -22.04 2.60 -14.22
CA GLY A 53 -22.17 1.23 -14.72
C GLY A 53 -20.96 0.33 -14.47
N ALA A 54 -19.90 0.82 -13.80
CA ALA A 54 -18.80 -0.04 -13.37
C ALA A 54 -19.30 -1.08 -12.36
N SER A 55 -18.74 -2.29 -12.45
CA SER A 55 -19.07 -3.37 -11.55
C SER A 55 -18.43 -3.19 -10.18
N ASP A 56 -18.90 -3.96 -9.20
CA ASP A 56 -18.31 -3.97 -7.87
C ASP A 56 -16.84 -4.45 -7.89
N ALA A 57 -16.50 -5.35 -8.81
CA ALA A 57 -15.15 -5.84 -9.04
C ALA A 57 -14.24 -4.77 -9.67
N ASP A 58 -14.78 -3.91 -10.55
CA ASP A 58 -14.03 -2.77 -11.11
C ASP A 58 -13.69 -1.76 -10.00
N ALA A 59 -14.63 -1.53 -9.07
CA ALA A 59 -14.38 -0.68 -7.90
C ALA A 59 -13.29 -1.28 -6.99
N ASP A 60 -13.32 -2.59 -6.72
CA ASP A 60 -12.26 -3.27 -5.96
C ASP A 60 -10.90 -3.13 -6.62
N MET A 61 -10.83 -3.42 -7.92
CA MET A 61 -9.61 -3.28 -8.69
C MET A 61 -9.07 -1.85 -8.62
N ALA A 62 -9.93 -0.85 -8.77
CA ALA A 62 -9.52 0.56 -8.68
C ALA A 62 -8.94 0.91 -7.29
N LEU A 63 -9.56 0.45 -6.21
CA LEU A 63 -9.05 0.65 -4.84
C LEU A 63 -7.71 -0.07 -4.61
N MET A 64 -7.58 -1.32 -5.07
CA MET A 64 -6.33 -2.09 -4.97
C MET A 64 -5.19 -1.44 -5.75
N LEU A 65 -5.44 -0.94 -6.96
CA LEU A 65 -4.44 -0.23 -7.77
C LEU A 65 -3.96 1.05 -7.05
N LYS A 66 -4.87 1.80 -6.43
CA LYS A 66 -4.50 2.98 -5.62
C LYS A 66 -3.65 2.61 -4.41
N ALA A 67 -3.99 1.54 -3.71
CA ALA A 67 -3.21 1.04 -2.58
C ALA A 67 -1.83 0.53 -3.02
N ALA A 68 -1.73 -0.20 -4.12
CA ALA A 68 -0.46 -0.68 -4.68
C ALA A 68 0.49 0.46 -5.08
N ASP A 69 -0.06 1.54 -5.63
CA ASP A 69 0.69 2.77 -5.96
C ASP A 69 1.22 3.47 -4.69
N ILE A 70 0.41 3.56 -3.63
CA ILE A 70 0.85 4.05 -2.32
C ILE A 70 1.98 3.18 -1.74
N VAL A 71 1.82 1.86 -1.76
CA VAL A 71 2.86 0.92 -1.30
C VAL A 71 4.14 1.08 -2.11
N SER A 72 4.04 1.24 -3.43
CA SER A 72 5.21 1.43 -4.31
C SER A 72 5.99 2.69 -3.94
N ARG A 73 5.30 3.80 -3.68
CA ARG A 73 5.93 5.04 -3.18
C ARG A 73 6.54 4.87 -1.79
N LEU A 74 5.85 4.19 -0.88
CA LEU A 74 6.37 3.91 0.46
C LEU A 74 7.69 3.13 0.39
N LYS A 75 7.72 2.04 -0.38
CA LYS A 75 8.93 1.24 -0.60
C LYS A 75 10.06 2.08 -1.19
N ALA A 76 9.77 2.92 -2.17
CA ALA A 76 10.76 3.81 -2.78
C ALA A 76 11.31 4.82 -1.76
N SER A 77 10.46 5.40 -0.91
CA SER A 77 10.89 6.32 0.15
C SER A 77 11.77 5.65 1.20
N LEU A 78 11.48 4.40 1.56
CA LEU A 78 12.26 3.64 2.56
C LEU A 78 13.62 3.18 1.99
N GLY A 79 13.67 2.82 0.70
CA GLY A 79 14.91 2.44 0.03
C GLY A 79 15.90 3.60 -0.17
N VAL A 80 15.48 4.85 0.06
CA VAL A 80 16.32 6.06 -0.04
C VAL A 80 16.93 6.44 1.32
N MET A 81 16.56 5.78 2.43
CA MET A 81 17.22 6.05 3.71
C MET A 81 18.72 5.71 3.62
N PRO A 82 19.64 6.69 3.79
CA PRO A 82 21.05 6.38 3.83
C PRO A 82 21.31 5.45 5.01
N THR A 83 21.92 4.30 4.75
CA THR A 83 22.47 3.47 5.80
C THR A 83 23.42 4.33 6.64
N PRO A 84 23.28 4.33 7.99
CA PRO A 84 24.25 5.02 8.83
C PRO A 84 25.63 4.40 8.55
N SER A 85 26.50 5.19 7.94
CA SER A 85 27.89 4.83 7.65
C SER A 85 28.54 4.24 8.89
N GLU A 86 29.12 3.05 8.76
CA GLU A 86 29.94 2.42 9.81
C GLU A 86 30.96 3.44 10.36
N PRO A 87 31.19 3.46 11.69
CA PRO A 87 32.20 4.33 12.27
C PRO A 87 33.56 3.88 11.74
N SER A 88 34.23 4.78 11.03
CA SER A 88 35.64 4.61 10.64
C SER A 88 36.46 4.44 11.91
N GLY A 89 36.88 3.20 12.20
CA GLY A 89 37.77 2.88 13.30
C GLY A 89 39.15 3.53 13.08
N PRO A 90 39.88 3.88 14.16
CA PRO A 90 41.09 4.68 14.06
C PRO A 90 42.24 3.84 13.50
N ARG A 91 43.08 4.47 12.68
CA ARG A 91 44.45 4.01 12.39
C ARG A 91 45.43 4.85 13.17
#